data_AF-A0AAV3XCH8-F1
#
_entry.id   AF-A0AAV3XCH8-F1
#
_cell.length_a   1.000
_cell.length_b   1.000
_cell.length_c   1.000
_cell.angle_alpha   90.00
_cell.angle_beta   90.00
_cell.angle_gamma   90.00
#
_symmetry.space_group_name_H-M   'P 1'
#
loop_
_entity.id
_entity.type
_entity.pdbx_description
1 polymer ?
#
loop_
_entity_poly.entity_id
_entity_poly.type
_entity_poly.pdbx_seq_one_letter_code
_entity_poly.pdbx_strand_id
1 'polypeptide(L)' 'MNIESLKLELIQWILLLKDLQLLNEIQKFKENAVENSVAVQPRQFGCGKGIFTYVADDFDATPPGFEEYMLP' A
#
# COMPACT_ATOMS: atom_id res chain seq x y z
N MET A 1 20.67 -19.39 3.24
CA MET A 1 20.93 -18.07 3.87
C MET A 1 19.57 -17.42 4.10
N ASN A 2 19.21 -17.10 5.35
CA ASN A 2 17.91 -16.49 5.66
C ASN A 2 17.93 -15.00 5.23
N ILE A 3 16.81 -14.48 4.73
CA ILE A 3 16.66 -13.07 4.35
C ILE A 3 17.01 -12.17 5.54
N GLU A 4 16.62 -12.56 6.76
CA GLU A 4 16.92 -11.81 7.98
C GLU A 4 18.42 -11.76 8.27
N SER A 5 19.13 -12.89 8.07
CA SER A 5 20.59 -12.93 8.23
C SER A 5 21.30 -12.03 7.21
N LEU A 6 20.82 -12.00 5.96
CA LEU A 6 21.40 -11.20 4.89
C LEU A 6 21.18 -9.68 5.15
N LYS A 7 20.02 -9.29 5.69
CA LYS A 7 19.75 -7.90 6.08
C LYS A 7 20.67 -7.44 7.19
N LEU A 8 20.86 -8.26 8.22
CA LEU A 8 21.75 -7.95 9.35
C LEU A 8 23.20 -7.75 8.90
N GLU A 9 23.69 -8.65 8.04
CA GLU A 9 25.04 -8.57 7.48
C GLU A 9 25.25 -7.27 6.70
N LEU A 10 24.30 -6.89 5.85
CA LEU A 10 24.37 -5.62 5.09
C LEU A 10 24.37 -4.39 6.01
N ILE A 11 23.54 -4.37 7.06
CA ILE A 11 23.52 -3.27 8.02
C ILE A 11 24.88 -3.13 8.71
N GLN A 12 25.45 -4.24 9.18
CA GLN A 12 26.76 -4.24 9.82
C GLN A 12 27.87 -3.77 8.87
N TRP A 13 27.84 -4.23 7.62
CA TRP A 13 28.79 -3.79 6.60
C TRP A 13 28.71 -2.28 6.34
N ILE A 14 27.50 -1.72 6.20
CA ILE A 14 27.29 -0.29 5.96
C ILE A 14 27.84 0.55 7.12
N LEU A 15 27.68 0.12 8.37
CA LEU A 15 28.20 0.84 9.55
C LEU A 15 29.73 0.94 9.57
N LEU A 16 30.43 0.02 8.88
CA LEU A 16 31.89 0.00 8.81
C LEU A 16 32.45 0.82 7.63
N LEU A 17 31.59 1.25 6.70
CA LEU A 17 32.01 2.08 5.57
C LEU A 17 32.41 3.47 6.02
N LYS A 18 33.57 3.92 5.51
CA LYS A 18 34.12 5.26 5.75
C LYS A 18 34.17 6.10 4.48
N ASP A 19 33.99 5.47 3.33
CA ASP A 19 34.02 6.15 2.04
C ASP A 19 32.69 6.87 1.80
N LEU A 20 32.77 8.20 1.79
CA LEU A 20 31.62 9.07 1.58
C LEU A 20 31.05 8.96 0.16
N GLN A 21 31.89 8.70 -0.86
CA GLN A 21 31.40 8.57 -2.23
C GLN A 21 30.54 7.31 -2.36
N LEU A 22 31.00 6.21 -1.82
CA LEU A 22 30.29 4.94 -1.83
C LEU A 22 28.99 5.01 -1.00
N LEU A 23 29.01 5.70 0.15
CA LEU A 23 27.79 5.96 0.92
C LEU A 23 26.76 6.80 0.13
N ASN A 24 27.21 7.80 -0.63
CA ASN A 24 26.32 8.59 -1.49
C ASN A 24 25.72 7.75 -2.62
N GLU A 25 26.46 6.79 -3.19
CA GLU A 25 25.92 5.87 -4.19
C GLU A 25 24.86 4.92 -3.60
N ILE A 26 25.11 4.37 -2.41
CA ILE A 26 24.13 3.57 -1.67
C ILE A 26 22.86 4.38 -1.37
N GLN A 27 23.02 5.65 -0.98
CA GLN A 27 21.89 6.54 -0.74
C GLN A 27 21.05 6.74 -2.01
N LYS A 28 21.67 7.02 -3.16
CA LYS A 28 20.96 7.15 -4.45
C LYS A 28 20.23 5.87 -4.82
N PHE A 29 20.86 4.71 -4.62
CA PHE A 29 20.21 3.42 -4.86
C PHE A 29 18.94 3.24 -4.02
N LYS A 30 19.00 3.61 -2.73
CA LYS A 30 17.84 3.58 -1.83
C LYS A 30 16.71 4.50 -2.32
N GLU A 31 17.03 5.73 -2.72
CA GLU A 31 16.04 6.70 -3.20
C GLU A 31 15.32 6.19 -4.45
N ASN A 32 16.07 5.68 -5.44
CA ASN A 32 15.50 5.07 -6.65
C ASN A 32 14.64 3.83 -6.34
N ALA A 33 15.02 3.03 -5.34
CA ALA A 33 14.24 1.87 -4.94
C ALA A 33 12.91 2.26 -4.27
N VAL A 34 12.87 3.38 -3.54
CA VAL A 34 11.65 3.90 -2.90
C VAL A 34 10.69 4.48 -3.94
N GLU A 35 11.16 5.17 -4.97
CA GLU A 35 10.29 5.66 -6.06
C GLU A 35 9.57 4.53 -6.81
N ASN A 36 10.18 3.35 -6.86
CA ASN A 36 9.57 2.15 -7.45
C ASN A 36 8.64 1.38 -6.50
N SER A 37 8.64 1.71 -5.21
CA SER A 37 7.59 1.26 -4.30
C SER A 37 6.35 2.12 -4.57
N VAL A 38 5.50 1.61 -5.46
CA VAL A 38 4.25 2.23 -5.91
C VAL A 38 3.55 2.89 -4.71
N ALA A 39 3.60 4.22 -4.64
CA ALA A 39 2.70 4.95 -3.78
C ALA A 39 1.31 4.46 -4.14
N VAL A 40 0.57 3.91 -3.16
CA VAL A 40 -0.82 3.51 -3.36
C VAL A 40 -1.56 4.78 -3.75
N GLN A 41 -1.68 5.00 -5.06
CA GLN A 41 -2.36 6.16 -5.60
C GLN A 41 -3.78 6.10 -5.03
N PRO A 42 -4.28 7.19 -4.42
CA PRO A 42 -5.66 7.22 -3.96
C PRO A 42 -6.56 6.87 -5.15
N ARG A 43 -7.54 5.99 -4.91
CA ARG A 43 -8.45 5.54 -5.96
C ARG A 43 -9.07 6.76 -6.64
N GLN A 44 -9.04 6.77 -7.97
CA GLN A 44 -9.65 7.85 -8.74
C GLN A 44 -11.17 7.79 -8.61
N PHE A 45 -11.82 8.96 -8.62
CA PHE A 45 -13.27 9.05 -8.67
C PHE A 45 -13.80 8.27 -9.88
N GLY A 46 -14.78 7.40 -9.65
CA GLY A 46 -15.35 6.56 -10.70
C GLY A 46 -14.55 5.29 -11.04
N CYS A 47 -13.47 4.95 -10.32
CA CYS A 47 -12.73 3.70 -10.52
C CYS A 47 -13.57 2.42 -10.40
N GLY A 48 -14.73 2.49 -9.73
CA GLY A 48 -15.69 1.40 -9.61
C GLY A 48 -16.91 1.49 -10.53
N LYS A 49 -16.96 2.49 -11.42
CA LYS A 49 -18.12 2.72 -12.29
C LYS A 49 -18.26 1.55 -13.27
N GLY A 50 -19.42 0.89 -13.24
CA GLY A 50 -19.72 -0.25 -14.11
C GLY A 50 -19.18 -1.61 -13.63
N ILE A 51 -18.61 -1.70 -12.43
CA ILE A 51 -18.26 -3.00 -11.81
C ILE A 51 -19.53 -3.77 -11.45
N PHE A 52 -20.54 -3.07 -10.94
CA PHE A 52 -21.86 -3.64 -10.71
C PHE A 52 -22.74 -3.33 -11.91
N THR A 53 -23.18 -4.37 -12.61
CA THR A 53 -24.05 -4.28 -13.79
C THR A 53 -25.52 -4.49 -13.47
N TYR A 54 -25.80 -5.03 -12.29
CA TYR A 54 -27.15 -5.34 -11.84
C TYR A 54 -27.23 -5.08 -10.33
N VAL A 55 -28.29 -4.40 -9.92
CA VAL A 55 -28.69 -4.18 -8.53
C VAL A 55 -30.15 -4.62 -8.47
N ALA A 56 -30.51 -5.42 -7.46
CA ALA A 56 -31.88 -5.87 -7.30
C ALA A 56 -32.79 -4.69 -6.91
N ASP A 57 -34.06 -4.75 -7.31
CA ASP A 57 -35.02 -3.65 -7.09
C ASP A 57 -35.28 -3.37 -5.59
N ASP A 58 -35.01 -4.35 -4.73
CA ASP A 58 -35.16 -4.30 -3.28
C ASP A 58 -33.85 -4.07 -2.53
N PHE A 59 -32.75 -3.71 -3.22
CA PHE A 59 -31.44 -3.54 -2.58
C PHE A 59 -31.44 -2.50 -1.46
N ASP A 60 -32.17 -1.40 -1.65
CA ASP A 60 -32.34 -0.34 -0.65
C ASP A 60 -33.56 -0.60 0.27
N ALA A 61 -34.24 -1.73 0.14
CA ALA A 61 -35.39 -2.04 0.97
C ALA A 61 -34.95 -2.31 2.42
N THR A 62 -35.74 -1.85 3.38
CA THR A 62 -35.52 -2.11 4.80
C THR A 62 -35.56 -3.62 5.06
N PRO A 63 -34.49 -4.21 5.62
CA PRO A 63 -34.51 -5.61 6.00
C PRO A 63 -35.60 -5.89 7.04
N PRO A 64 -36.21 -7.08 7.03
CA PRO A 64 -37.22 -7.45 8.03
C PRO A 64 -36.64 -7.35 9.45
N GLY A 65 -37.35 -6.67 10.35
CA GLY A 65 -36.93 -6.49 11.75
C GLY A 65 -36.03 -5.27 12.01
N PHE A 66 -35.78 -4.44 10.99
CA PHE A 66 -35.03 -3.18 11.12
C PHE A 66 -35.91 -1.93 11.00
N GLU A 67 -37.23 -2.08 10.99
CA GLU A 67 -38.20 -1.01 10.79
C GLU A 67 -38.10 0.07 11.88
N GLU A 68 -37.76 -0.32 13.12
CA GLU A 68 -37.63 0.58 14.26
C GLU A 68 -36.37 1.48 14.20
N TYR A 69 -35.41 1.14 13.34
CA TYR A 69 -34.13 1.85 13.21
C TYR A 69 -34.07 2.77 11.98
N MET A 70 -35.07 2.71 11.11
CA MET A 70 -35.21 3.67 10.02
C MET A 70 -35.80 4.97 10.59
N LEU A 71 -35.09 6.08 10.41
CA LEU A 71 -35.57 7.42 10.82
C LEU A 71 -36.90 7.74 10.12
N PRO A 72 -37.83 8.45 10.79
CA PRO A 72 -39.10 8.86 10.18
C PRO A 72 -38.93 9.84 9.02
#